data_AF-A0A1I5AIJ0-F1
#
_entry.id   AF-A0A1I5AIJ0-F1
#
_cell.length_a   1.000
_cell.length_b   1.000
_cell.length_c   1.000
_cell.angle_alpha   90.00
_cell.angle_beta   90.00
_cell.angle_gamma   90.00
#
_symmetry.space_group_name_H-M   'P 1'
#
loop_
_entity.id
_entity.type
_entity.pdbx_description
1 polymer ?
#
loop_
_entity_poly.entity_id
_entity_poly.type
_entity_poly.pdbx_seq_one_letter_code
_entity_poly.pdbx_strand_id
1 'polypeptide(L)'
;MVVNENTGEYLGGAGFFQYQEVDKTKFLKLYVNGVKAITELSSAGTKVFEILYRAMQEQKDTDTILMSYDIIDMKAVKISRTTYFKGMKELVEKQFIAETMIQNYYFINPDYMFNGDRLSFVKSYIMTETKKIT
;
A
#
# COMPACT_ATOMS: atom_id res chain seq x y z
N MET A 1 -2.06 34.27 -0.98
CA MET A 1 -1.37 33.86 -2.21
C MET A 1 0.01 33.41 -1.82
N VAL A 2 0.37 32.16 -2.08
CA VAL A 2 1.75 31.69 -1.89
C VAL A 2 2.29 31.45 -3.29
N VAL A 3 3.34 32.18 -3.64
CA VAL A 3 4.03 32.11 -4.93
C VAL A 3 5.27 31.26 -4.72
N ASN A 4 5.49 30.26 -5.57
CA ASN A 4 6.78 29.58 -5.64
C ASN A 4 7.73 30.46 -6.46
N GLU A 5 8.71 31.07 -5.78
CA GLU A 5 9.60 32.09 -6.37
C GLU A 5 10.54 31.54 -7.45
N ASN A 6 10.65 30.21 -7.61
CA ASN A 6 11.50 29.60 -8.64
C ASN A 6 10.75 29.20 -9.92
N THR A 7 9.42 29.08 -9.88
CA THR A 7 8.64 28.57 -11.03
C THR A 7 7.49 29.48 -11.46
N GLY A 8 7.12 30.48 -10.66
CA GLY A 8 6.03 31.41 -10.99
C GLY A 8 4.64 30.75 -11.06
N GLU A 9 4.51 29.50 -10.63
CA GLU A 9 3.23 28.80 -10.64
C GLU A 9 2.36 29.23 -9.44
N TYR A 10 1.12 29.61 -9.75
CA TYR A 10 0.09 29.92 -8.76
C TYR A 10 -0.56 28.62 -8.27
N LEU A 11 -0.23 28.20 -7.05
CA LEU A 11 -0.93 27.10 -6.39
C LEU A 11 -2.29 27.61 -5.87
N GLY A 12 -3.33 27.37 -6.66
CA GLY A 12 -4.72 27.55 -6.23
C GLY A 12 -5.10 26.50 -5.18
N GLY A 13 -5.34 26.96 -3.95
CA GLY A 13 -5.91 26.15 -2.86
C GLY A 13 -4.98 26.02 -1.66
N ALA A 14 -5.26 26.80 -0.61
CA ALA A 14 -4.58 26.68 0.68
C ALA A 14 -5.06 25.42 1.42
N GLY A 15 -4.27 24.36 1.36
CA GLY A 15 -4.34 23.25 2.31
C GLY A 15 -3.27 23.43 3.38
N PHE A 16 -3.62 23.25 4.65
CA PHE A 16 -2.62 23.13 5.72
C PHE A 16 -1.91 21.79 5.54
N PHE A 17 -0.78 21.78 4.84
CA PHE A 17 0.09 20.61 4.76
C PHE A 17 1.18 20.76 5.82
N GLN A 18 1.05 20.05 6.93
CA GLN A 18 2.18 19.84 7.84
C GLN A 18 3.11 18.81 7.18
N TYR A 19 4.24 19.28 6.68
CA TYR A 19 5.32 18.41 6.24
C TYR A 19 6.14 18.02 7.47
N GLN A 20 6.09 16.74 7.85
CA GLN A 20 7.05 16.18 8.78
C GLN A 20 8.10 15.42 7.98
N GLU A 21 9.36 15.84 8.11
CA GLU A 21 10.48 15.15 7.49
C GLU A 21 10.71 13.84 8.26
N VAL A 22 10.28 12.74 7.66
CA VAL A 22 10.39 11.38 8.17
C VAL A 22 11.32 10.61 7.26
N ASP A 23 12.20 9.81 7.85
CA ASP A 23 13.18 9.00 7.14
C ASP A 23 12.48 8.15 6.07
N LYS A 24 12.71 8.46 4.79
CA LYS A 24 11.88 8.06 3.63
C LYS A 24 11.79 6.56 3.38
N THR A 25 12.47 5.74 4.17
CA THR A 25 12.85 4.37 3.82
C THR A 25 11.81 3.29 4.11
N LYS A 26 10.64 3.59 4.70
CA LYS A 26 9.70 2.52 5.15
C LYS A 26 8.20 2.84 5.04
N PHE A 27 7.78 3.72 4.13
CA PHE A 27 6.35 4.02 3.99
C PHE A 27 5.65 3.05 3.05
N LEU A 28 5.00 2.02 3.63
CA LEU A 28 4.00 1.25 2.89
C LEU A 28 2.75 2.13 2.70
N LYS A 29 2.39 2.39 1.45
CA LYS A 29 1.16 3.11 1.12
C LYS A 29 -0.01 2.13 1.25
N LEU A 30 -0.99 2.46 2.07
CA LEU A 30 -2.26 1.75 2.19
C LEU A 30 -3.35 2.57 1.49
N TYR A 31 -4.03 1.96 0.53
CA TYR A 31 -5.14 2.60 -0.19
C TYR A 31 -6.47 2.39 0.56
N VAL A 32 -7.46 3.20 0.24
CA VAL A 32 -8.78 3.19 0.93
C VAL A 32 -9.42 1.81 0.93
N ASN A 33 -9.34 1.07 -0.18
CA ASN A 33 -9.87 -0.29 -0.29
C ASN A 33 -9.13 -1.25 0.64
N GLY A 34 -7.80 -1.15 0.70
CA GLY A 34 -6.98 -1.92 1.65
C GLY A 34 -7.34 -1.61 3.11
N VAL A 35 -7.48 -0.33 3.47
CA VAL A 35 -7.87 0.08 4.84
C VAL A 35 -9.21 -0.52 5.23
N LYS A 36 -10.22 -0.45 4.35
CA LYS A 36 -11.54 -1.07 4.60
C LYS A 36 -11.42 -2.58 4.78
N ALA A 37 -10.71 -3.25 3.88
CA ALA A 37 -10.55 -4.71 3.93
C ALA A 37 -9.87 -5.20 5.23
N ILE A 38 -8.93 -4.41 5.79
CA ILE A 38 -8.24 -4.74 7.05
C ILE A 38 -9.23 -4.79 8.22
N THR A 39 -10.21 -3.89 8.26
CA THR A 39 -11.19 -3.83 9.36
C THR A 39 -12.08 -5.06 9.46
N GLU A 40 -12.14 -5.85 8.40
CA GLU A 40 -12.95 -7.06 8.32
C GLU A 40 -12.13 -8.34 8.51
N LEU A 41 -10.83 -8.24 8.83
CA LEU A 41 -9.97 -9.39 9.06
C LEU A 41 -10.27 -10.03 10.41
N SER A 42 -10.25 -11.36 10.42
CA SER A 42 -10.23 -12.13 11.66
C SER A 42 -8.92 -11.92 12.42
N SER A 43 -8.85 -12.40 13.67
CA SER A 43 -7.58 -12.37 14.42
C SER A 43 -6.45 -13.16 13.76
N ALA A 44 -6.78 -14.19 12.97
CA ALA A 44 -5.80 -14.92 12.17
C ALA A 44 -5.33 -14.09 10.98
N GLY A 45 -6.26 -13.52 10.22
CA GLY A 45 -5.99 -12.63 9.09
C GLY A 45 -5.15 -11.42 9.50
N THR A 46 -5.50 -10.75 10.60
CA THR A 46 -4.76 -9.58 11.11
C THR A 46 -3.31 -9.91 11.45
N LYS A 47 -3.04 -11.07 12.06
CA LYS A 47 -1.65 -11.49 12.35
C LYS A 47 -0.85 -11.78 11.08
N VAL A 48 -1.47 -12.41 10.09
CA VAL A 48 -0.80 -12.71 8.82
C VAL A 48 -0.63 -11.43 7.99
N PHE A 49 -1.58 -10.51 8.05
CA PHE A 49 -1.44 -9.17 7.48
C PHE A 49 -0.26 -8.42 8.12
N GLU A 50 -0.08 -8.50 9.44
CA GLU A 50 1.10 -7.91 10.09
C GLU A 50 2.42 -8.50 9.56
N ILE A 51 2.47 -9.82 9.35
CA ILE A 51 3.63 -10.50 8.75
C ILE A 51 3.86 -9.98 7.33
N LEU A 52 2.82 -9.91 6.49
CA LEU A 52 2.88 -9.37 5.14
C LEU A 52 3.39 -7.92 5.14
N TYR A 53 2.80 -7.08 5.98
CA TYR A 53 3.15 -5.67 6.11
C TYR A 53 4.63 -5.47 6.45
N ARG A 54 5.15 -6.23 7.41
CA ARG A 54 6.57 -6.21 7.80
C ARG A 54 7.47 -6.68 6.66
N ALA A 55 7.13 -7.80 6.02
CA ALA A 55 7.89 -8.33 4.89
C ALA A 55 7.94 -7.34 3.72
N MET A 56 6.83 -6.64 3.46
CA MET A 56 6.78 -5.60 2.45
C MET A 56 7.64 -4.39 2.80
N GLN A 57 7.72 -3.96 4.07
CA GLN A 57 8.60 -2.84 4.44
C GLN A 57 10.08 -3.10 4.13
N GLU A 58 10.50 -4.36 4.11
CA GLU A 58 11.88 -4.77 3.81
C GLU A 58 12.16 -4.87 2.31
N GLN A 59 11.12 -4.86 1.47
CA GLN A 59 11.22 -5.05 0.02
C GLN A 59 10.60 -3.87 -0.73
N LYS A 60 11.43 -3.06 -1.39
CA LYS A 60 10.97 -1.92 -2.20
C LYS A 60 10.66 -2.35 -3.63
N ASP A 61 9.61 -1.76 -4.22
CA ASP A 61 9.23 -1.84 -5.63
C ASP A 61 9.00 -3.27 -6.15
N THR A 62 8.62 -4.20 -5.26
CA THR A 62 8.25 -5.58 -5.62
C THR A 62 6.75 -5.73 -5.81
N ASP A 63 6.37 -6.57 -6.77
CA ASP A 63 5.01 -7.06 -7.02
C ASP A 63 4.75 -8.43 -6.39
N THR A 64 5.80 -9.10 -5.90
CA THR A 64 5.73 -10.42 -5.29
C THR A 64 6.35 -10.44 -3.90
N ILE A 65 5.88 -11.36 -3.07
CA ILE A 65 6.33 -11.50 -1.68
C ILE A 65 6.38 -12.97 -1.27
N LEU A 66 7.44 -13.34 -0.55
CA LEU A 66 7.61 -14.67 0.03
C LEU A 66 6.89 -14.75 1.38
N MET A 67 5.87 -15.61 1.47
CA MET A 67 5.08 -15.86 2.67
C MET A 67 5.20 -17.34 3.05
N SER A 68 6.32 -17.69 3.69
CA SER A 68 6.54 -19.03 4.25
C SER A 68 6.44 -19.00 5.79
N TYR A 69 5.79 -20.02 6.37
CA TYR A 69 5.67 -20.12 7.82
C TYR A 69 7.03 -20.27 8.52
N ASP A 70 7.97 -20.97 7.87
CA ASP A 70 9.24 -21.36 8.47
C ASP A 70 10.24 -20.21 8.58
N ILE A 71 9.96 -19.07 7.92
CA ILE A 71 10.80 -17.85 7.96
C ILE A 71 10.21 -16.74 8.82
N ILE A 72 9.06 -16.95 9.46
CA ILE A 72 8.41 -15.93 10.28
C ILE A 72 9.26 -15.64 11.52
N ASP A 73 9.50 -14.36 11.80
CA ASP A 73 10.05 -13.92 13.08
C ASP A 73 9.00 -14.07 14.20
N MET A 74 9.09 -15.18 14.92
CA MET A 74 8.21 -15.51 16.05
C MET A 74 8.37 -14.56 17.25
N LYS A 75 9.43 -13.73 17.30
CA LYS A 75 9.57 -12.67 18.30
C LYS A 75 8.69 -11.47 17.95
N ALA A 76 8.53 -11.17 16.66
CA ALA A 76 7.67 -10.10 16.18
C ALA A 76 6.19 -10.51 16.21
N VAL A 77 5.84 -11.67 15.65
CA VAL A 77 4.44 -12.13 15.55
C VAL A 77 4.31 -13.58 16.02
N LYS A 78 3.71 -13.77 17.20
CA LYS A 78 3.41 -15.11 17.72
C LYS A 78 2.15 -15.70 17.08
N ILE A 79 2.33 -16.74 16.28
CA ILE A 79 1.25 -17.41 15.55
C ILE A 79 1.51 -18.92 15.44
N SER A 80 0.45 -19.73 15.57
CA SER A 80 0.55 -21.17 15.32
C SER A 80 0.50 -21.47 13.82
N ARG A 81 1.03 -22.62 13.39
CA ARG A 81 0.98 -23.07 11.99
C ARG A 81 -0.47 -23.11 11.45
N THR A 82 -1.40 -23.65 12.24
CA THR A 82 -2.82 -23.71 11.85
C THR A 82 -3.44 -22.32 11.71
N THR A 83 -3.13 -21.39 12.63
CA THR A 83 -3.62 -20.00 12.56
C THR A 83 -3.03 -19.27 11.35
N TYR A 84 -1.75 -19.50 11.05
CA TYR A 84 -1.08 -18.92 9.89
C TYR A 84 -1.77 -19.32 8.59
N PHE A 85 -1.98 -20.61 8.34
CA PHE A 85 -2.62 -21.04 7.08
C PHE A 85 -4.08 -20.58 6.97
N LYS A 86 -4.81 -20.47 8.09
CA LYS A 86 -6.14 -19.84 8.09
C LYS A 86 -6.08 -18.37 7.67
N GLY A 87 -5.14 -17.61 8.23
CA GLY A 87 -4.95 -16.20 7.86
C GLY A 87 -4.48 -16.02 6.42
N MET A 88 -3.56 -16.86 5.93
CA MET A 88 -3.13 -16.84 4.52
C MET A 88 -4.30 -17.04 3.56
N LYS A 89 -5.16 -18.04 3.84
CA LYS A 89 -6.37 -18.28 3.05
C LYS A 89 -7.28 -17.06 3.05
N GLU A 90 -7.51 -16.45 4.21
CA GLU A 90 -8.33 -15.25 4.34
C GLU A 90 -7.76 -14.06 3.55
N LEU A 91 -6.43 -13.86 3.57
CA LEU A 91 -5.78 -12.79 2.81
C LEU A 91 -5.95 -12.98 1.29
N VAL A 92 -5.91 -14.23 0.81
CA VAL A 92 -6.22 -14.56 -0.60
C VAL A 92 -7.69 -14.31 -0.90
N GLU A 93 -8.61 -14.80 -0.07
CA GLU A 93 -10.06 -14.58 -0.24
C GLU A 93 -10.43 -13.10 -0.28
N LYS A 94 -9.80 -12.28 0.57
CA LYS A 94 -10.00 -10.82 0.62
C LYS A 94 -9.13 -10.03 -0.36
N GLN A 95 -8.40 -10.72 -1.23
CA GLN A 95 -7.64 -10.14 -2.34
C GLN A 95 -6.49 -9.22 -1.91
N PHE A 96 -5.93 -9.41 -0.72
CA PHE A 96 -4.68 -8.74 -0.34
C PHE A 96 -3.50 -9.25 -1.16
N ILE A 97 -3.50 -10.56 -1.42
CA ILE A 97 -2.47 -11.28 -2.17
C ILE A 97 -3.11 -12.33 -3.08
N ALA A 98 -2.41 -12.74 -4.13
CA ALA A 98 -2.81 -13.81 -5.03
C ALA A 98 -1.68 -14.84 -5.21
N GLU A 99 -2.02 -16.10 -5.40
CA GLU A 99 -1.02 -17.18 -5.57
C GLU A 99 -0.19 -16.99 -6.84
N THR A 100 1.10 -17.32 -6.77
CA THR A 100 1.96 -17.45 -7.96
C THR A 100 2.19 -18.93 -8.29
N MET A 101 2.87 -19.21 -9.41
CA MET A 101 3.30 -20.56 -9.75
C MET A 101 4.44 -21.08 -8.86
N ILE A 102 5.10 -20.20 -8.10
CA ILE A 102 6.22 -20.54 -7.22
C ILE A 102 5.68 -20.70 -5.80
N GLN A 103 6.01 -21.83 -5.16
CA GLN A 103 5.55 -22.13 -3.82
C GLN A 103 5.91 -21.00 -2.83
N ASN A 104 4.95 -20.63 -2.00
CA ASN A 104 5.05 -19.57 -0.99
C ASN A 104 5.27 -18.15 -1.53
N TYR A 105 5.37 -17.95 -2.85
CA TYR A 105 5.38 -16.61 -3.44
C TYR A 105 3.97 -16.21 -3.84
N TYR A 106 3.63 -14.96 -3.53
CA TYR A 106 2.33 -14.38 -3.82
C TYR A 106 2.50 -13.03 -4.50
N PHE A 107 1.60 -12.69 -5.42
CA PHE A 107 1.45 -11.34 -5.94
C PHE A 107 0.76 -10.45 -4.89
N ILE A 108 1.21 -9.21 -4.75
CA ILE A 108 0.59 -8.20 -3.89
C ILE A 108 -0.45 -7.44 -4.71
N ASN A 109 -1.62 -7.19 -4.13
CA ASN A 109 -2.63 -6.37 -4.79
C ASN A 109 -2.32 -4.86 -4.66
N PRO A 110 -1.97 -4.16 -5.76
CA PRO A 110 -1.63 -2.75 -5.73
C PRO A 110 -2.82 -1.84 -5.42
N ASP A 111 -4.08 -2.32 -5.55
CA ASP A 111 -5.27 -1.56 -5.14
C ASP A 111 -5.38 -1.42 -3.61
N TYR A 112 -4.62 -2.24 -2.87
CA TYR A 112 -4.72 -2.36 -1.41
C TYR A 112 -3.47 -1.80 -0.74
N MET A 113 -2.28 -2.19 -1.21
CA MET A 113 -1.03 -1.71 -0.65
C MET A 113 0.12 -1.73 -1.64
N PHE A 114 1.09 -0.83 -1.43
CA PHE A 114 2.27 -0.74 -2.28
C PHE A 114 3.46 -0.12 -1.53
N ASN A 115 4.65 -0.70 -1.67
CA ASN A 115 5.89 -0.18 -1.09
C ASN A 115 6.83 0.35 -2.18
N GLY A 116 6.61 1.59 -2.64
CA GLY A 116 7.45 2.17 -3.69
C GLY A 116 6.91 3.44 -4.36
N ASP A 117 7.44 3.72 -5.56
CA ASP A 117 7.21 4.97 -6.31
C ASP A 117 6.21 4.86 -7.49
N ARG A 118 5.62 3.69 -7.76
CA ARG A 118 4.67 3.50 -8.87
C ARG A 118 3.29 4.13 -8.63
N LEU A 119 3.20 5.43 -8.86
CA LEU A 119 2.06 6.15 -9.44
C LEU A 119 2.60 7.40 -10.17
N SER A 120 2.85 7.28 -11.47
CA SER A 120 2.89 8.42 -12.39
C SER A 120 1.82 8.22 -13.45
N PHE A 121 0.56 8.23 -13.04
CA PHE A 121 -0.55 8.55 -13.95
C PHE A 121 -1.44 9.57 -13.26
N VAL A 122 -0.92 10.80 -13.16
CA VAL A 122 -1.78 11.96 -12.96
C VAL A 122 -2.55 12.15 -14.27
N LYS A 123 -3.79 11.65 -14.35
CA LYS A 123 -4.73 12.19 -15.34
C LYS A 123 -5.14 13.58 -14.86
N SER A 124 -4.40 14.59 -15.29
CA SER A 124 -4.79 15.99 -15.12
C SER A 124 -5.91 16.30 -16.12
N TYR A 125 -7.11 16.54 -15.62
CA TYR A 125 -8.17 17.17 -16.41
C TYR A 125 -8.00 18.68 -16.27
N ILE A 126 -7.62 19.33 -17.36
CA ILE A 126 -7.60 20.80 -17.43
C ILE A 126 -9.00 21.23 -17.85
N MET A 127 -9.67 22.05 -17.03
CA MET A 127 -10.84 22.79 -17.51
C MET A 127 -10.36 23.80 -18.55
N THR A 128 -10.62 23.51 -19.82
CA THR A 128 -10.53 24.54 -20.87
C THR A 128 -11.79 25.39 -20.82
N GLU A 129 -11.64 26.69 -20.60
CA GLU A 129 -12.74 27.63 -20.81
C GLU A 129 -13.17 27.57 -22.28
N THR A 130 -14.43 27.20 -22.52
CA THR A 130 -15.02 27.28 -23.84
C THR A 130 -15.17 28.75 -24.21
N LYS A 131 -14.31 29.26 -25.09
CA LYS A 131 -14.48 30.59 -25.70
C LYS A 131 -15.85 30.64 -26.36
N LYS A 132 -16.76 31.45 -25.81
CA LYS A 132 -17.96 31.89 -26.54
C LYS A 132 -17.51 32.74 -27.70
N ILE A 133 -17.61 32.22 -28.91
CA ILE A 133 -17.49 33.01 -30.14
C ILE A 133 -18.70 33.94 -30.13
N THR A 134 -18.45 35.24 -29.96
CA THR A 134 -19.44 36.32 -30.14
C THR A 134 -19.41 36.75 -31.59
#